data_AF-A0A5E3XS35-F1
#
_entry.id   AF-A0A5E3XS35-F1
#
_cell.length_a   1.000
_cell.length_b   1.000
_cell.length_c   1.000
_cell.angle_alpha   90.00
_cell.angle_beta   90.00
_cell.angle_gamma   90.00
#
_symmetry.space_group_name_H-M   'P 1'
#
loop_
_entity.id
_entity.type
_entity.pdbx_description
1 polymer ?
#
loop_
_entity_poly.entity_id
_entity_poly.type
_entity_poly.pdbx_seq_one_letter_code
_entity_poly.pdbx_strand_id
1 'polypeptide(L)'
;MGSASALSAGSVYYAVMANRGQENEERATSGRNFCKQCGSMLWLFMPQWPESILPYASAIDTPLLPAEEMGVIMLASKPDWVRLPEGKKKTFEHYPDESPEQWHKRHGLWIE
;
A
#
# COMPACT_ATOMS: atom_id res chain seq x y z
N MET A 1 -34.20 14.05 15.12
CA MET A 1 -33.15 14.38 14.13
C MET A 1 -31.82 14.13 14.80
N GLY A 2 -31.30 12.91 14.64
CA GLY A 2 -30.06 12.47 15.29
C GLY A 2 -28.87 13.09 14.58
N SER A 3 -28.07 13.82 15.34
CA SER A 3 -26.73 14.26 14.94
C SER A 3 -25.92 13.04 14.53
N ALA A 4 -25.64 12.92 13.23
CA ALA A 4 -24.59 12.04 12.73
C ALA A 4 -23.26 12.65 13.22
N SER A 5 -22.79 12.18 14.38
CA SER A 5 -21.42 12.39 14.80
C SER A 5 -20.53 11.92 13.65
N ALA A 6 -19.83 12.86 13.02
CA ALA A 6 -18.85 12.58 12.00
C ALA A 6 -17.74 11.72 12.64
N LEU A 7 -17.89 10.40 12.55
CA LEU A 7 -16.83 9.46 12.84
C LEU A 7 -15.65 9.89 11.98
N SER A 8 -14.55 10.31 12.62
CA SER A 8 -13.26 10.45 11.95
C SER A 8 -12.82 9.04 11.52
N ALA A 9 -13.34 8.55 10.40
CA ALA A 9 -13.45 7.13 10.10
C ALA A 9 -12.09 6.42 9.89
N GLY A 10 -11.02 7.16 9.60
CA GLY A 10 -9.67 6.63 9.38
C GLY A 10 -8.71 6.88 10.54
N SER A 11 -7.81 5.93 10.79
CA SER A 11 -6.54 6.16 11.53
C SER A 11 -5.39 6.18 10.53
N VAL A 12 -4.43 7.08 10.74
CA VAL A 12 -3.23 7.20 9.90
C VAL A 12 -2.02 6.70 10.68
N TYR A 13 -1.27 5.77 10.10
CA TYR A 13 -0.01 5.29 10.63
C TYR A 13 1.16 5.69 9.72
N TYR A 14 2.15 6.35 10.31
CA TYR A 14 3.45 6.63 9.68
C TYR A 14 4.45 5.59 10.18
N ALA A 15 4.98 4.79 9.26
CA ALA A 15 5.90 3.71 9.58
C ALA A 15 7.18 4.27 10.23
N VAL A 16 7.64 3.61 11.29
CA VAL A 16 8.96 3.93 11.86
C VAL A 16 10.02 3.26 11.02
N MET A 17 10.91 4.06 10.45
CA MET A 17 11.95 3.64 9.51
C MET A 17 13.28 3.37 10.21
N ALA A 18 13.58 4.09 11.30
CA ALA A 18 14.77 3.89 12.12
C ALA A 18 14.53 4.29 13.59
N ASN A 19 15.39 3.80 14.48
CA ASN A 19 15.46 4.18 15.90
C ASN A 19 14.12 4.08 16.67
N ARG A 20 13.38 2.99 16.44
CA ARG A 20 12.07 2.78 17.06
C ARG A 20 12.14 2.87 18.59
N GLY A 21 11.31 3.75 19.16
CA GLY A 21 11.21 3.98 20.60
C GLY A 21 12.34 4.81 21.21
N GLN A 22 13.22 5.40 20.38
CA GLN A 22 14.28 6.31 20.82
C GLN A 22 13.89 7.78 20.57
N GLU A 23 14.62 8.73 21.18
CA GLU A 23 14.38 10.17 21.00
C GLU A 23 14.54 10.63 19.54
N ASN A 24 15.45 9.99 18.80
CA ASN A 24 15.72 10.24 17.38
C ASN A 24 14.97 9.25 16.44
N GLU A 25 13.76 8.85 16.81
CA GLU A 25 12.91 8.00 15.97
C GLU A 25 12.61 8.67 14.61
N GLU A 26 12.90 7.96 13.52
CA GLU A 26 12.63 8.45 12.17
C GLU A 26 11.39 7.79 11.59
N ARG A 27 10.47 8.60 11.06
CA ARG A 27 9.21 8.14 10.50
C ARG A 27 9.11 8.42 9.02
N ALA A 28 8.43 7.52 8.31
CA ALA A 28 8.08 7.69 6.91
C ALA A 28 7.21 8.94 6.74
N THR A 29 7.37 9.60 5.61
CA THR A 29 6.50 10.70 5.18
C THR A 29 5.17 10.19 4.61
N SER A 30 5.13 8.92 4.17
CA SER A 30 3.92 8.27 3.71
C SER A 30 2.98 7.87 4.85
N GLY A 31 1.70 8.20 4.69
CA GLY A 31 0.64 7.90 5.65
C GLY A 31 -0.18 6.70 5.19
N ARG A 32 -0.27 5.67 6.03
CA ARG A 32 -1.08 4.47 5.77
C ARG A 32 -2.42 4.60 6.47
N ASN A 33 -3.52 4.58 5.73
CA ASN A 33 -4.86 4.77 6.27
C ASN A 33 -5.54 3.43 6.55
N PHE A 34 -6.13 3.32 7.74
CA PHE A 34 -6.81 2.12 8.21
C PHE A 34 -8.20 2.44 8.74
N CYS A 35 -9.11 1.48 8.63
CA CYS A 35 -10.39 1.54 9.33
C CYS A 35 -10.17 1.42 10.84
N LYS A 36 -10.68 2.38 11.63
CA LYS A 36 -10.56 2.36 13.10
C LYS A 36 -11.32 1.22 13.78
N GLN A 37 -12.32 0.65 13.12
CA GLN A 37 -13.18 -0.37 13.72
C GLN A 37 -12.59 -1.78 13.56
N CYS A 38 -12.02 -2.08 12.40
CA CYS A 38 -11.55 -3.44 12.07
C CYS A 38 -10.07 -3.52 11.67
N GLY A 39 -9.36 -2.39 11.57
CA GLY A 39 -7.95 -2.37 11.19
C GLY A 39 -7.67 -2.67 9.72
N SER A 40 -8.69 -2.73 8.85
CA SER A 40 -8.50 -2.97 7.41
C SER A 40 -7.68 -1.85 6.77
N MET A 41 -6.73 -2.23 5.91
CA MET A 41 -5.96 -1.31 5.08
C MET A 41 -6.85 -0.71 4.00
N LEU A 42 -6.89 0.63 3.90
CA LEU A 42 -7.75 1.33 2.96
C LEU A 42 -6.94 1.91 1.80
N TRP A 43 -6.03 2.84 2.09
CA TRP A 43 -5.21 3.52 1.09
C TRP A 43 -3.94 4.11 1.71
N LEU A 44 -2.94 4.32 0.88
CA LEU A 44 -1.69 4.98 1.25
C LEU A 44 -1.64 6.37 0.60
N PHE A 45 -1.27 7.36 1.41
CA PHE A 45 -0.89 8.70 0.96
C PHE A 45 0.62 8.82 0.91
N MET A 46 1.15 9.44 -0.14
CA MET A 46 2.57 9.76 -0.20
C MET A 46 2.81 11.19 -0.68
N PRO A 47 3.44 12.07 0.14
CA PRO A 47 3.64 13.48 -0.22
C PRO A 47 4.45 13.71 -1.50
N GLN A 48 5.26 12.73 -1.93
CA GLN A 48 6.06 12.78 -3.15
C GLN A 48 5.20 12.65 -4.43
N TRP A 49 3.99 12.10 -4.31
CA TRP A 49 2.99 11.98 -5.38
C TRP A 49 1.61 12.43 -4.86
N PRO A 50 1.45 13.73 -4.53
CA PRO A 50 0.27 14.25 -3.84
C PRO A 50 -1.04 14.08 -4.62
N GLU A 51 -0.96 13.97 -5.95
CA GLU A 51 -2.07 13.70 -6.86
C GLU A 51 -2.53 12.24 -6.84
N SER A 52 -1.71 11.33 -6.31
CA SER A 52 -1.97 9.89 -6.33
C SER A 52 -2.54 9.41 -4.99
N ILE A 53 -3.67 8.71 -5.05
CA ILE A 53 -4.16 7.85 -3.96
C ILE A 53 -3.76 6.41 -4.32
N LEU A 54 -3.07 5.71 -3.43
CA LEU A 54 -2.68 4.31 -3.63
C LEU A 54 -3.62 3.40 -2.82
N PRO A 55 -4.78 2.98 -3.36
CA PRO A 55 -5.72 2.12 -2.66
C PRO A 55 -5.19 0.70 -2.53
N TYR A 56 -5.64 -0.01 -1.49
CA TYR A 56 -5.54 -1.46 -1.46
C TYR A 56 -6.68 -2.07 -2.27
N ALA A 57 -6.41 -3.11 -3.05
CA ALA A 57 -7.42 -3.78 -3.87
C ALA A 57 -8.63 -4.28 -3.03
N SER A 58 -8.40 -4.67 -1.78
CA SER A 58 -9.45 -5.09 -0.84
C SER A 58 -10.41 -3.98 -0.40
N ALA A 59 -10.08 -2.71 -0.69
CA ALA A 59 -10.91 -1.56 -0.37
C ALA A 59 -11.70 -1.05 -1.59
N ILE A 60 -11.64 -1.75 -2.72
CA ILE A 60 -12.35 -1.40 -3.96
C ILE A 60 -13.57 -2.31 -4.11
N ASP A 61 -14.76 -1.72 -4.11
CA ASP A 61 -16.04 -2.46 -4.16
C ASP A 61 -16.54 -2.72 -5.60
N THR A 62 -15.77 -2.30 -6.61
CA THR A 62 -16.06 -2.60 -8.02
C THR A 62 -15.20 -3.77 -8.52
N PRO A 63 -15.69 -4.56 -9.49
CA PRO A 63 -14.89 -5.64 -10.07
C PRO A 63 -13.57 -5.14 -10.65
N LEU A 64 -12.47 -5.69 -10.15
CA LEU A 64 -11.13 -5.46 -10.68
C LEU A 64 -10.77 -6.51 -11.73
N LEU A 65 -9.96 -6.12 -12.72
CA LEU A 65 -9.37 -7.08 -13.64
C LEU A 65 -8.42 -8.01 -12.86
N PRO A 66 -8.50 -9.34 -13.05
CA PRO A 66 -7.56 -10.26 -12.43
C PRO A 66 -6.13 -9.95 -12.86
N ALA A 67 -5.21 -9.89 -11.90
CA ALA A 67 -3.79 -9.75 -12.21
C ALA A 67 -3.25 -11.08 -12.78
N GLU A 68 -2.77 -11.06 -14.02
CA GLU A 68 -2.17 -12.25 -14.66
C GLU A 68 -0.84 -12.68 -14.01
N GLU A 69 -0.13 -11.75 -13.40
CA GLU A 69 1.13 -11.97 -12.68
C GLU A 69 1.22 -11.02 -11.49
N MET A 70 1.59 -11.55 -10.31
CA MET A 70 1.83 -10.73 -9.12
C MET A 70 3.29 -10.28 -9.01
N GLY A 71 3.50 -8.98 -8.82
CA GLY A 71 4.79 -8.44 -8.38
C GLY A 71 4.92 -8.53 -6.86
N VAL A 72 5.89 -9.29 -6.35
CA VAL A 72 6.18 -9.41 -4.92
C VAL A 72 7.52 -8.74 -4.64
N ILE A 73 7.47 -7.61 -3.93
CA ILE A 73 8.63 -6.74 -3.69
C ILE A 73 9.09 -6.80 -2.23
N MET A 74 10.30 -6.28 -1.97
CA MET A 74 10.87 -6.16 -0.62
C MET A 74 11.08 -7.51 0.11
N LEU A 75 11.44 -8.56 -0.64
CA LEU A 75 11.68 -9.89 -0.05
C LEU A 75 12.86 -9.94 0.92
N ALA A 76 13.85 -9.07 0.79
CA ALA A 76 14.97 -8.99 1.73
C ALA A 76 14.50 -8.61 3.15
N SER A 77 13.32 -7.99 3.28
CA SER A 77 12.69 -7.64 4.55
C SER A 77 11.57 -8.59 4.96
N LYS A 78 11.27 -9.62 4.14
CA LYS A 78 10.20 -10.59 4.42
C LYS A 78 10.71 -11.62 5.44
N PRO A 79 10.02 -11.84 6.57
CA PRO A 79 10.36 -12.93 7.47
C PRO A 79 10.23 -14.30 6.79
N ASP A 80 11.11 -15.24 7.12
CA ASP A 80 11.20 -16.55 6.45
C ASP A 80 9.90 -17.37 6.55
N TRP A 81 9.17 -17.25 7.66
CA TRP A 81 7.93 -17.98 7.90
C TRP A 81 6.72 -17.46 7.10
N VAL A 82 6.82 -16.29 6.47
CA VAL A 82 5.73 -15.73 5.65
C VAL A 82 5.77 -16.36 4.25
N ARG A 83 4.67 -17.02 3.87
CA ARG A 83 4.51 -17.65 2.55
C ARG A 83 4.27 -16.60 1.47
N LEU A 84 4.77 -16.88 0.27
CA LEU A 84 4.46 -16.09 -0.92
C LEU A 84 3.07 -16.44 -1.45
N PRO A 85 2.39 -15.51 -2.15
CA PRO A 85 1.12 -15.82 -2.79
C PRO A 85 1.28 -16.90 -3.86
N GLU A 86 0.20 -17.67 -4.06
CA GLU A 86 0.10 -18.71 -5.08
C GLU A 86 0.01 -18.11 -6.49
N GLY A 87 0.19 -18.96 -7.52
CA GLY A 87 0.14 -18.51 -8.92
C GLY A 87 1.41 -17.85 -9.44
N LYS A 88 1.31 -17.31 -10.66
CA LYS A 88 2.40 -16.69 -11.41
C LYS A 88 2.83 -15.40 -10.72
N LYS A 89 4.14 -15.26 -10.48
CA LYS A 89 4.71 -14.12 -9.76
C LYS A 89 6.12 -13.80 -10.22
N LYS A 90 6.46 -12.52 -10.10
CA LYS A 90 7.81 -12.00 -10.23
C LYS A 90 8.25 -11.44 -8.88
N THR A 91 9.41 -11.87 -8.41
CA THR A 91 9.93 -11.58 -7.07
C THR A 91 11.10 -10.61 -7.11
N PHE A 92 11.16 -9.72 -6.13
CA PHE A 92 12.24 -8.74 -5.99
C PHE A 92 12.69 -8.63 -4.53
N GLU A 93 13.99 -8.72 -4.30
CA GLU A 93 14.60 -8.52 -2.97
C GLU A 93 14.33 -7.11 -2.43
N HIS A 94 14.35 -6.11 -3.31
CA HIS A 94 14.06 -4.71 -3.03
C HIS A 94 12.95 -4.19 -3.96
N TYR A 95 12.83 -2.88 -4.11
CA TYR A 95 11.96 -2.29 -5.13
C TYR A 95 12.48 -2.63 -6.54
N PRO A 96 11.59 -2.89 -7.51
CA PRO A 96 11.97 -3.03 -8.92
C PRO A 96 12.43 -1.68 -9.49
N ASP A 97 13.27 -1.73 -10.53
CA ASP A 97 13.70 -0.53 -11.26
C ASP A 97 12.54 0.14 -12.03
N GLU A 98 11.51 -0.63 -12.38
CA GLU A 98 10.32 -0.18 -13.10
C GLU A 98 9.24 0.29 -12.13
N SER A 99 8.69 1.48 -12.36
CA SER A 99 7.55 2.01 -11.58
C SER A 99 6.23 1.35 -11.99
N PRO A 100 5.18 1.39 -11.13
CA PRO A 100 3.86 0.91 -11.51
C PRO A 100 3.31 1.58 -12.77
N GLU A 101 3.51 2.89 -12.93
CA GLU A 101 3.10 3.62 -14.14
C GLU A 101 3.82 3.11 -15.39
N GLN A 102 5.15 2.96 -15.33
CA GLN A 102 5.95 2.45 -16.44
C GLN A 102 5.51 1.04 -16.84
N TRP A 103 5.25 0.18 -15.86
CA TRP A 103 4.72 -1.15 -16.08
C TRP A 103 3.38 -1.09 -16.83
N HIS A 104 2.40 -0.31 -16.34
CA HIS A 104 1.09 -0.22 -16.99
C HIS A 104 1.19 0.33 -18.41
N LYS A 105 2.05 1.33 -18.65
CA LYS A 105 2.30 1.88 -19.99
C LYS A 105 2.89 0.84 -20.94
N ARG A 106 3.90 0.09 -20.49
CA ARG A 106 4.56 -0.96 -21.30
C ARG A 106 3.61 -2.10 -21.67
N HIS A 107 2.64 -2.41 -20.81
CA HIS A 107 1.67 -3.47 -21.05
C HIS A 107 0.36 -2.99 -21.71
N GLY A 108 0.25 -1.70 -22.06
CA GLY A 108 -0.95 -1.15 -22.70
C GLY A 108 -2.17 -1.12 -21.76
N LEU A 109 -1.95 -1.07 -20.45
CA LEU A 109 -2.96 -1.06 -19.39
C LEU A 109 -3.08 0.31 -18.68
N TRP A 110 -2.37 1.33 -19.17
CA TRP A 110 -2.42 2.68 -18.61
C TRP A 110 -3.71 3.40 -18.99
N ILE A 111 -4.33 4.08 -18.03
CA ILE A 111 -5.51 4.91 -18.20
C ILE A 111 -5.13 6.34 -17.81
N GLU A 112 -5.47 7.32 -18.65
CA GLU A 112 -5.28 8.76 -18.38
C GLU A 112 -6.35 9.33 -17.43
#